data_AF-A0A7U6QYG8-F1
#
_entry.id   AF-A0A7U6QYG8-F1
#
_cell.length_a   1.000
_cell.length_b   1.000
_cell.length_c   1.000
_cell.angle_alpha   90.00
_cell.angle_beta   90.00
_cell.angle_gamma   90.00
#
_symmetry.space_group_name_H-M   'P 1'
#
loop_
_entity.id
_entity.type
_entity.pdbx_description
1 polymer ?
#
loop_
_entity_poly.entity_id
_entity_poly.type
_entity_poly.pdbx_seq_one_letter_code
_entity_poly.pdbx_strand_id
1 'polypeptide(L)'
;MGFDWYIPKRYGIIERIASLIEKISEKEIDIQNPEGTIKKIRINCKKKNEKLVELLKEYDSFLIPKSENSLDISLKNIEDIIKIEEEGLSDGERIKLQYFSTLHGVLRGELKNKEYITLLFDEIESFLHPEWSRRFLYELIEELGRYEDKKFKLIFATHSPFLIADVLAKDCIYLSKNKKGKIKAEIKEDVKTFGANIIDLFKNTMFLESTFGKFATEKIKGIVHKIEKAEKYSDIKHEVDFIIGEIGEKLISNKLKSMIESKFENKYEEEKDEEYYRKKIEEYQAKLEKLGNKENNKNS
;
A
#
# COMPACT_ATOMS: atom_id res chain seq x y z
N MET A 1 45.31 28.12 12.02
CA MET A 1 44.94 28.43 13.42
C MET A 1 43.46 28.13 13.58
N GLY A 2 42.95 27.13 14.29
CA GLY A 2 43.48 25.94 14.92
C GLY A 2 42.27 25.01 15.08
N PHE A 3 42.32 23.82 14.50
CA PHE A 3 41.19 22.87 14.40
C PHE A 3 41.39 21.65 15.32
N ASP A 4 42.07 21.82 16.46
CA ASP A 4 42.60 20.69 17.24
C ASP A 4 41.85 20.37 18.54
N TRP A 5 40.83 21.12 18.94
CA TRP A 5 40.07 20.80 20.17
C TRP A 5 38.83 19.90 19.91
N TYR A 6 38.45 19.67 18.65
CA TYR A 6 37.23 18.93 18.27
C TYR A 6 37.43 17.42 18.08
N ILE A 7 38.68 16.96 17.94
CA ILE A 7 39.03 15.56 17.69
C ILE A 7 38.76 14.62 18.89
N PRO A 8 39.03 15.00 20.16
CA PRO A 8 38.84 14.11 21.31
C PRO A 8 37.38 13.67 21.53
N LYS A 9 36.40 14.55 21.24
CA LYS A 9 34.98 14.21 21.36
C LYS A 9 34.54 13.16 20.33
N ARG A 10 35.10 13.17 19.11
CA ARG A 10 34.78 12.20 18.06
C ARG A 10 35.31 10.80 18.41
N TYR A 11 36.52 10.69 18.95
CA TYR A 11 37.08 9.41 19.39
C TYR A 11 36.26 8.78 20.53
N GLY A 12 35.85 9.57 21.52
CA GLY A 12 35.00 9.06 22.62
C GLY A 12 33.63 8.55 22.16
N ILE A 13 33.08 9.10 21.06
CA ILE A 13 31.82 8.60 20.46
C ILE A 13 32.05 7.25 19.78
N ILE A 14 33.12 7.14 18.98
CA ILE A 14 33.47 5.91 18.27
C ILE A 14 33.74 4.78 19.29
N GLU A 15 34.45 5.06 20.38
CA GLU A 15 34.71 4.08 21.45
C GLU A 15 33.43 3.63 22.16
N ARG A 16 32.52 4.57 22.50
CA ARG A 16 31.22 4.22 23.12
C ARG A 16 30.38 3.34 22.20
N ILE A 17 30.25 3.73 20.93
CA ILE A 17 29.49 2.95 19.95
C ILE A 17 30.16 1.59 19.70
N ALA A 18 31.49 1.53 19.57
CA ALA A 18 32.23 0.28 19.41
C ALA A 18 32.01 -0.68 20.60
N SER A 19 32.04 -0.17 21.83
CA SER A 19 31.78 -0.97 23.03
C SER A 19 30.35 -1.51 23.09
N LEU A 20 29.36 -0.78 22.58
CA LEU A 20 27.97 -1.24 22.48
C LEU A 20 27.81 -2.31 21.40
N ILE A 21 28.47 -2.13 20.25
CA ILE A 21 28.46 -3.09 19.15
C ILE A 21 29.05 -4.44 19.56
N GLU A 22 30.17 -4.45 20.29
CA GLU A 22 30.80 -5.69 20.79
C GLU A 22 29.87 -6.54 21.66
N LYS A 23 28.80 -5.95 22.21
CA LYS A 23 27.82 -6.63 23.07
C LYS A 23 26.63 -7.21 22.28
N ILE A 24 26.52 -6.95 20.98
CA ILE A 24 25.40 -7.35 20.12
C ILE A 24 25.80 -8.57 19.25
N SER A 25 24.86 -9.46 18.94
CA SER A 25 25.14 -10.66 18.16
C SER A 25 25.35 -10.34 16.68
N GLU A 26 26.31 -11.03 16.03
CA GLU A 26 26.56 -10.95 14.57
C GLU A 26 25.33 -11.31 13.71
N LYS A 27 24.31 -12.00 14.25
CA LYS A 27 23.06 -12.29 13.52
C LYS A 27 22.12 -11.09 13.41
N GLU A 28 22.37 -10.04 14.19
CA GLU A 28 21.50 -8.85 14.29
C GLU A 28 22.15 -7.61 13.69
N ILE A 29 23.49 -7.62 13.63
CA ILE A 29 24.30 -6.56 13.07
C ILE A 29 25.35 -7.14 12.11
N ASP A 30 25.40 -6.62 10.88
CA ASP A 30 26.52 -6.83 9.95
C ASP A 30 27.35 -5.54 9.82
N ILE A 31 28.68 -5.65 9.95
CA ILE A 31 29.61 -4.51 9.97
C ILE A 31 30.52 -4.55 8.76
N GLN A 32 30.52 -3.48 7.98
CA GLN A 32 31.34 -3.33 6.78
C GLN A 32 32.18 -2.05 6.86
N ASN A 33 33.34 -2.03 6.21
CA ASN A 33 34.22 -0.84 6.13
C ASN A 33 34.33 -0.35 4.68
N PRO A 34 33.31 0.35 4.14
CA PRO A 34 33.35 0.90 2.79
C PRO A 34 34.25 2.15 2.70
N GLU A 35 34.80 2.43 1.52
CA GLU A 35 35.62 3.64 1.29
C GLU A 35 34.83 4.92 1.62
N GLY A 36 35.41 5.79 2.44
CA GLY A 36 34.79 7.05 2.86
C GLY A 36 33.95 6.99 4.14
N THR A 37 33.74 5.80 4.75
CA THR A 37 33.07 5.64 6.05
C THR A 37 33.90 4.77 6.99
N ILE A 38 33.97 5.08 8.29
CA ILE A 38 34.73 4.27 9.25
C ILE A 38 34.06 2.93 9.51
N LYS A 39 32.73 2.90 9.70
CA LYS A 39 31.92 1.67 9.84
C LYS A 39 30.53 1.84 9.21
N LYS A 40 30.05 0.81 8.52
CA LYS A 40 28.66 0.65 8.09
C LYS A 40 28.03 -0.50 8.87
N ILE A 41 26.92 -0.24 9.53
CA ILE A 41 26.22 -1.15 10.44
C ILE A 41 24.85 -1.44 9.83
N ARG A 42 24.61 -2.68 9.41
CA ARG A 42 23.31 -3.14 8.93
C ARG A 42 22.54 -3.78 10.07
N ILE A 43 21.34 -3.30 10.35
CA ILE A 43 20.50 -3.76 11.46
C ILE A 43 19.31 -4.56 10.93
N ASN A 44 19.11 -5.75 11.49
CA ASN A 44 17.90 -6.53 11.23
C ASN A 44 16.75 -6.11 12.16
N CYS A 45 15.75 -5.43 11.62
CA CYS A 45 14.63 -4.88 12.40
C CYS A 45 13.55 -5.91 12.78
N LYS A 46 13.66 -7.18 12.37
CA LYS A 46 12.59 -8.18 12.59
C LYS A 46 12.54 -8.76 14.01
N LYS A 47 13.57 -8.53 14.83
CA LYS A 47 13.62 -9.02 16.22
C LYS A 47 13.97 -7.87 17.16
N LYS A 48 13.22 -7.76 18.24
CA LYS A 48 13.49 -6.77 19.29
C LYS A 48 14.69 -7.25 20.11
N ASN A 49 15.78 -6.48 20.05
CA ASN A 49 16.95 -6.68 20.89
C ASN A 49 17.19 -5.43 21.74
N GLU A 50 17.20 -5.59 23.07
CA GLU A 50 17.33 -4.47 24.01
C GLU A 50 18.67 -3.72 23.87
N LYS A 51 19.76 -4.45 23.59
CA LYS A 51 21.09 -3.86 23.36
C LYS A 51 21.14 -3.07 22.06
N LEU A 52 20.43 -3.54 21.04
CA LEU A 52 20.29 -2.80 19.79
C LEU A 52 19.50 -1.51 19.99
N VAL A 53 18.46 -1.54 20.83
CA VAL A 53 17.73 -0.33 21.21
C VAL A 53 18.63 0.64 22.00
N GLU A 54 19.48 0.13 22.89
CA GLU A 54 20.46 0.94 23.63
C GLU A 54 21.48 1.61 22.69
N LEU A 55 22.02 0.86 21.72
CA LEU A 55 22.89 1.39 20.67
C LEU A 55 22.22 2.52 19.88
N LEU A 56 20.99 2.31 19.42
CA LEU A 56 20.24 3.30 18.65
C LEU A 56 19.94 4.57 19.48
N LYS A 57 19.60 4.42 20.76
CA LYS A 57 19.40 5.57 21.66
C LYS A 57 20.66 6.39 21.85
N GLU A 58 21.81 5.72 22.03
CA GLU A 58 23.09 6.40 22.16
C GLU A 58 23.43 7.13 20.85
N TYR A 59 23.23 6.48 19.69
CA TYR A 59 23.39 7.07 18.36
C TYR A 59 22.50 8.32 18.16
N ASP A 60 21.20 8.23 18.46
CA ASP A 60 20.25 9.33 18.36
C ASP A 60 20.63 10.53 19.25
N SER A 61 21.21 10.26 20.42
CA SER A 61 21.60 11.30 21.37
C SER A 61 22.67 12.26 20.83
N PHE A 62 23.37 11.87 19.76
CA PHE A 62 24.35 12.67 19.05
C PHE A 62 23.78 13.37 17.81
N LEU A 63 22.74 12.81 17.19
CA LEU A 63 22.07 13.41 16.04
C LEU A 63 21.10 14.52 16.45
N ILE A 64 20.46 14.39 17.61
CA ILE A 64 19.44 15.32 18.09
C ILE A 64 20.09 16.38 19.00
N PRO A 65 20.19 17.66 18.58
CA PRO A 65 20.88 18.70 19.34
C PRO A 65 20.21 18.94 20.70
N LYS A 66 21.00 19.01 21.77
CA LYS A 66 20.46 19.16 23.14
C LYS A 66 20.19 20.62 23.55
N SER A 67 20.82 21.61 22.90
CA SER A 67 20.63 23.04 23.19
C SER A 67 20.89 23.96 21.99
N GLU A 68 20.25 25.14 21.96
CA GLU A 68 20.41 26.17 20.91
C GLU A 68 21.78 26.87 20.93
N ASN A 69 22.55 26.81 22.04
CA ASN A 69 23.69 27.70 22.29
C ASN A 69 25.06 27.03 22.50
N SER A 70 25.19 25.72 22.27
CA SER A 70 26.51 25.08 22.27
C SER A 70 26.91 24.77 20.84
N LEU A 71 28.13 25.16 20.47
CA LEU A 71 29.05 24.53 19.51
C LEU A 71 28.74 23.06 19.10
N ASP A 72 27.58 22.82 18.47
CA ASP A 72 27.18 21.57 17.78
C ASP A 72 27.37 21.74 16.27
N ILE A 73 28.33 22.60 15.90
CA ILE A 73 28.88 22.65 14.56
C ILE A 73 29.55 21.29 14.30
N SER A 74 28.92 20.49 13.44
CA SER A 74 29.47 19.27 12.80
C SER A 74 29.58 18.00 13.65
N LEU A 75 28.43 17.47 14.08
CA LEU A 75 28.17 16.02 13.98
C LEU A 75 27.13 15.68 12.89
N LYS A 76 26.80 16.62 11.99
CA LYS A 76 26.12 16.35 10.70
C LYS A 76 26.84 15.29 9.85
N ASN A 77 28.05 14.91 10.23
CA ASN A 77 28.91 13.94 9.58
C ASN A 77 29.08 12.66 10.41
N ILE A 78 28.31 12.44 11.49
CA ILE A 78 28.38 11.15 12.20
C ILE A 78 27.94 10.00 11.27
N GLU A 79 27.04 10.27 10.33
CA GLU A 79 26.67 9.34 9.26
C GLU A 79 27.85 9.07 8.30
N ASP A 80 28.77 10.02 8.12
CA ASP A 80 30.03 9.81 7.36
C ASP A 80 31.01 8.93 8.14
N ILE A 81 30.86 8.81 9.47
CA ILE A 81 31.74 8.02 10.33
C ILE A 81 31.13 6.63 10.54
N ILE A 82 29.86 6.58 10.95
CA ILE A 82 29.09 5.38 11.28
C ILE A 82 27.76 5.46 10.54
N LYS A 83 27.64 4.70 9.45
CA LYS A 83 26.39 4.61 8.69
C LYS A 83 25.54 3.47 9.22
N ILE A 84 24.35 3.76 9.74
CA ILE A 84 23.36 2.74 10.10
C ILE A 84 22.41 2.54 8.92
N GLU A 85 22.21 1.30 8.50
CA GLU A 85 21.22 0.93 7.48
C GLU A 85 20.31 -0.18 8.00
N GLU A 86 19.03 -0.10 7.67
CA GLU A 86 18.05 -1.12 8.01
C GLU A 86 17.89 -2.20 6.92
N GLU A 87 17.87 -3.46 7.36
CA GLU A 87 17.64 -4.62 6.50
C GLU A 87 16.38 -5.39 6.89
N GLY A 88 15.79 -6.05 5.89
CA GLY A 88 14.62 -6.91 6.07
C GLY A 88 13.28 -6.19 6.13
N LEU A 89 13.24 -4.87 5.94
CA LEU A 89 12.01 -4.09 5.78
C LEU A 89 11.59 -4.05 4.30
N SER A 90 10.29 -4.13 4.06
CA SER A 90 9.66 -3.79 2.78
C SER A 90 9.74 -2.28 2.51
N ASP A 91 9.55 -1.87 1.26
CA ASP A 91 9.70 -0.46 0.88
C ASP A 91 8.74 0.46 1.64
N GLY A 92 7.47 0.07 1.82
CA GLY A 92 6.56 0.92 2.58
C GLY A 92 6.77 0.84 4.11
N GLU A 93 7.37 -0.24 4.66
CA GLU A 93 7.84 -0.25 6.05
C GLU A 93 8.97 0.75 6.25
N ARG A 94 9.91 0.81 5.31
CA ARG A 94 11.00 1.80 5.31
C ARG A 94 10.47 3.22 5.27
N ILE A 95 9.51 3.48 4.40
CA ILE A 95 8.91 4.82 4.26
C ILE A 95 8.16 5.22 5.53
N LYS A 96 7.39 4.30 6.10
CA LYS A 96 6.74 4.54 7.40
C LYS A 96 7.77 4.83 8.50
N LEU A 97 8.82 4.03 8.60
CA LEU A 97 9.91 4.27 9.55
C LEU A 97 10.53 5.65 9.35
N GLN A 98 10.80 6.03 8.10
CA GLN A 98 11.37 7.33 7.74
C GLN A 98 10.48 8.49 8.18
N TYR A 99 9.16 8.41 8.00
CA TYR A 99 8.24 9.46 8.45
C TYR A 99 8.28 9.64 9.96
N PHE A 100 8.15 8.55 10.72
CA PHE A 100 8.12 8.63 12.18
C PHE A 100 9.48 8.97 12.80
N SER A 101 10.59 8.50 12.22
CA SER A 101 11.93 8.85 12.68
C SER A 101 12.24 10.32 12.41
N THR A 102 11.88 10.84 11.22
CA THR A 102 12.03 12.25 10.87
C THR A 102 11.22 13.13 11.82
N LEU A 103 9.96 12.77 12.05
CA LEU A 103 9.09 13.48 12.99
C LEU A 103 9.69 13.48 14.40
N HIS A 104 10.15 12.33 14.88
CA HIS A 104 10.78 12.21 16.20
C HIS A 104 12.02 13.10 16.33
N GLY A 105 12.92 13.05 15.34
CA GLY A 105 14.15 13.83 15.34
C GLY A 105 13.89 15.33 15.33
N VAL A 106 12.99 15.81 14.47
CA VAL A 106 12.64 17.24 14.39
C VAL A 106 11.96 17.72 15.67
N LEU A 107 11.03 16.94 16.24
CA LEU A 107 10.30 17.32 17.46
C LEU A 107 11.20 17.36 18.70
N ARG A 108 12.19 16.46 18.80
CA ARG A 108 13.14 16.44 19.92
C ARG A 108 14.37 17.30 19.73
N GLY A 109 14.66 17.71 18.50
CA GLY A 109 15.76 18.60 18.14
C GLY A 109 15.28 20.02 17.88
N GLU A 110 15.12 20.37 16.61
CA GLU A 110 14.84 21.74 16.15
C GLU A 110 13.59 22.35 16.79
N LEU A 111 12.53 21.55 16.99
CA LEU A 111 11.27 22.01 17.55
C LEU A 111 11.10 21.70 19.04
N LYS A 112 12.17 21.28 19.71
CA LYS A 112 12.14 20.87 21.14
C LYS A 112 11.50 21.93 22.04
N ASN A 113 11.88 23.19 21.86
CA ASN A 113 11.40 24.30 22.71
C ASN A 113 10.16 25.00 22.13
N LYS A 114 9.53 24.45 21.07
CA LYS A 114 8.33 25.01 20.46
C LYS A 114 7.10 24.32 21.02
N GLU A 115 6.15 25.12 21.50
CA GLU A 115 4.84 24.67 21.98
C GLU A 115 3.87 24.46 20.80
N TYR A 116 3.73 25.45 19.92
CA TYR A 116 2.80 25.39 18.78
C TYR A 116 3.53 24.95 17.51
N ILE A 117 3.09 23.83 16.93
CA ILE A 117 3.72 23.22 15.76
C ILE A 117 2.66 22.98 14.68
N THR A 118 2.93 23.46 13.47
CA THR A 118 2.13 23.13 12.29
C THR A 118 2.90 22.15 11.41
N LEU A 119 2.30 21.01 11.12
CA LEU A 119 2.85 19.99 10.24
C LEU A 119 2.08 20.00 8.92
N LEU A 120 2.82 20.08 7.82
CA LEU A 120 2.29 20.08 6.46
C LEU A 120 2.69 18.76 5.80
N PHE A 121 1.71 18.03 5.31
CA PHE A 121 1.90 16.76 4.62
C PHE A 121 1.38 16.88 3.20
N ASP A 122 2.19 16.44 2.24
CA ASP A 122 1.84 16.42 0.82
C ASP A 122 1.95 14.98 0.33
N GLU A 123 0.81 14.40 -0.09
CA GLU A 123 0.69 13.03 -0.62
C GLU A 123 1.43 11.95 0.19
N ILE A 124 1.32 12.02 1.52
CA ILE A 124 2.03 11.12 2.45
C ILE A 124 1.67 9.64 2.25
N GLU A 125 0.52 9.37 1.64
CA GLU A 125 0.03 8.04 1.28
C GLU A 125 0.69 7.40 0.06
N SER A 126 1.36 8.18 -0.80
CA SER A 126 1.68 7.77 -2.19
C SER A 126 2.56 6.53 -2.27
N PHE A 127 3.31 6.23 -1.22
CA PHE A 127 4.18 5.06 -1.14
C PHE A 127 3.82 4.10 0.00
N LEU A 128 2.70 4.35 0.68
CA LEU A 128 2.22 3.49 1.75
C LEU A 128 1.33 2.39 1.18
N HIS A 129 1.46 1.19 1.73
CA HIS A 129 0.48 0.13 1.52
C HIS A 129 -0.91 0.64 1.96
N PRO A 130 -2.02 0.30 1.28
CA PRO A 130 -3.36 0.83 1.60
C PRO A 130 -3.76 0.67 3.08
N GLU A 131 -3.40 -0.47 3.69
CA GLU A 131 -3.65 -0.72 5.11
C GLU A 131 -2.89 0.24 6.05
N TRP A 132 -1.70 0.70 5.65
CA TRP A 132 -0.96 1.70 6.40
C TRP A 132 -1.52 3.10 6.15
N SER A 133 -1.91 3.43 4.93
CA SER A 133 -2.62 4.70 4.66
C SER A 133 -3.90 4.82 5.48
N ARG A 134 -4.65 3.72 5.64
CA ARG A 134 -5.85 3.63 6.50
C ARG A 134 -5.56 3.86 7.98
N ARG A 135 -4.39 3.46 8.46
CA ARG A 135 -4.02 3.58 9.89
C ARG A 135 -3.18 4.82 10.20
N PHE A 136 -2.71 5.53 9.17
CA PHE A 136 -1.69 6.55 9.32
C PHE A 136 -2.09 7.68 10.27
N LEU A 137 -3.29 8.25 10.11
CA LEU A 137 -3.74 9.36 10.95
C LEU A 137 -3.86 8.94 12.42
N TYR A 138 -4.39 7.75 12.68
CA TYR A 138 -4.49 7.18 14.03
C TYR A 138 -3.10 7.07 14.68
N GLU A 139 -2.15 6.44 13.99
CA GLU A 139 -0.78 6.25 14.49
C GLU A 139 -0.04 7.58 14.65
N LEU A 140 -0.24 8.53 13.74
CA LEU A 140 0.31 9.88 13.85
C LEU A 140 -0.23 10.60 15.10
N ILE A 141 -1.53 10.52 15.36
CA ILE A 141 -2.14 11.13 16.55
C ILE A 141 -1.59 10.47 17.82
N GLU A 142 -1.48 9.14 17.87
CA GLU A 142 -0.87 8.44 19.00
C GLU A 142 0.57 8.89 19.26
N GLU A 143 1.40 9.00 18.22
CA GLU A 143 2.79 9.43 18.36
C GLU A 143 2.91 10.89 18.78
N LEU A 144 2.10 11.79 18.21
CA LEU A 144 2.07 13.20 18.59
C LEU A 144 1.52 13.40 20.02
N GLY A 145 0.59 12.55 20.45
CA GLY A 145 0.03 12.55 21.80
C GLY A 145 1.05 12.33 22.91
N ARG A 146 2.24 11.80 22.58
CA ARG A 146 3.36 11.61 23.52
C ARG A 146 4.06 12.91 23.90
N TYR A 147 3.76 14.02 23.24
CA TYR A 147 4.33 15.34 23.49
C TYR A 147 3.29 16.27 24.14
N GLU A 148 3.05 16.08 25.44
CA GLU A 148 2.02 16.81 26.19
C GLU A 148 2.26 18.32 26.26
N ASP A 149 3.52 18.75 26.15
CA ASP A 149 3.96 20.15 26.12
C ASP A 149 3.71 20.84 24.78
N LYS A 150 3.14 20.13 23.79
CA LYS A 150 3.00 20.62 22.41
C LYS A 150 1.55 20.62 21.94
N LYS A 151 1.25 21.56 21.05
CA LYS A 151 -0.04 21.70 20.35
C LYS A 151 0.22 21.61 18.85
N PHE A 152 -0.41 20.61 18.23
CA PHE A 152 -0.21 20.30 16.82
C PHE A 152 -1.38 20.79 15.98
N LYS A 153 -1.06 21.44 14.86
CA LYS A 153 -1.98 21.67 13.75
C LYS A 153 -1.50 20.82 12.56
N LEU A 154 -2.37 19.96 12.06
CA LEU A 154 -2.05 19.09 10.93
C LEU A 154 -2.78 19.60 9.69
N ILE A 155 -2.06 19.72 8.58
CA ILE A 155 -2.62 20.08 7.27
C ILE A 155 -2.13 19.05 6.26
N PHE A 156 -3.09 18.41 5.58
CA PHE A 156 -2.83 17.39 4.57
C PHE A 156 -3.31 17.87 3.20
N ALA A 157 -2.43 17.79 2.21
CA ALA A 157 -2.79 17.74 0.81
C ALA A 157 -2.75 16.27 0.38
N THR A 158 -3.88 15.72 -0.07
CA THR A 158 -4.02 14.27 -0.26
C THR A 158 -5.03 13.93 -1.35
N HIS A 159 -4.76 12.82 -2.05
CA HIS A 159 -5.70 12.14 -2.94
C HIS A 159 -6.22 10.83 -2.32
N SER A 160 -5.97 10.62 -1.03
CA SER A 160 -6.34 9.43 -0.26
C SER A 160 -7.71 9.56 0.37
N PRO A 161 -8.71 8.77 -0.08
CA PRO A 161 -9.96 8.67 0.65
C PRO A 161 -9.80 7.99 2.01
N PHE A 162 -8.72 7.24 2.24
CA PHE A 162 -8.44 6.63 3.54
C PHE A 162 -8.20 7.69 4.62
N LEU A 163 -7.42 8.74 4.31
CA LEU A 163 -7.19 9.83 5.25
C LEU A 163 -8.46 10.67 5.45
N ILE A 164 -9.18 10.94 4.37
CA ILE A 164 -10.41 11.74 4.41
C ILE A 164 -11.50 11.05 5.24
N ALA A 165 -11.55 9.72 5.23
CA ALA A 165 -12.51 8.94 6.01
C ALA A 165 -12.38 9.16 7.53
N ASP A 166 -11.23 9.62 8.03
CA ASP A 166 -11.01 9.89 9.46
C ASP A 166 -11.16 11.38 9.81
N VAL A 167 -11.52 12.23 8.86
CA VAL A 167 -11.63 13.70 9.03
C VAL A 167 -13.08 14.16 8.90
N LEU A 168 -13.47 15.18 9.64
CA LEU A 168 -14.81 15.77 9.55
C LEU A 168 -14.94 16.62 8.28
N ALA A 169 -16.13 16.61 7.68
CA ALA A 169 -16.41 17.32 6.42
C ALA A 169 -16.08 18.81 6.46
N LYS A 170 -16.31 19.46 7.60
CA LYS A 170 -16.01 20.89 7.83
C LYS A 170 -14.51 21.21 7.78
N ASP A 171 -13.66 20.21 8.01
CA ASP A 171 -12.22 20.32 8.04
C ASP A 171 -11.60 19.87 6.69
N CYS A 172 -12.43 19.49 5.72
CA CYS A 172 -12.02 19.13 4.36
C CYS A 172 -12.25 20.30 3.38
N ILE A 173 -11.18 20.76 2.73
CA ILE A 173 -11.23 21.80 1.70
C ILE A 173 -11.02 21.15 0.33
N TYR A 174 -12.04 21.21 -0.52
CA TYR A 174 -11.99 20.66 -1.87
C TYR A 174 -11.48 21.69 -2.86
N LEU A 175 -10.47 21.31 -3.65
CA LEU A 175 -9.94 22.11 -4.74
C LEU A 175 -10.49 21.57 -6.06
N SER A 176 -11.27 22.40 -6.77
CA SER A 176 -11.83 22.05 -8.09
C SER A 176 -11.60 23.18 -9.10
N LYS A 177 -11.65 22.86 -10.39
CA LYS A 177 -11.64 23.89 -11.46
C LYS A 177 -13.08 24.13 -11.92
N ASN A 178 -13.47 25.39 -12.00
CA ASN A 178 -14.77 25.74 -12.59
C ASN A 178 -14.72 25.62 -14.13
N LYS A 179 -15.87 25.79 -14.80
CA LYS A 179 -15.99 25.74 -16.27
C LYS A 179 -15.07 26.72 -17.03
N LYS A 180 -14.55 27.75 -16.36
CA LYS A 180 -13.62 28.74 -16.92
C LYS A 180 -12.15 28.44 -16.57
N GLY A 181 -11.86 27.28 -15.98
CA GLY A 181 -10.52 26.85 -15.59
C GLY A 181 -9.98 27.51 -14.31
N LYS A 182 -10.75 28.35 -13.61
CA LYS A 182 -10.30 28.96 -12.35
C LYS A 182 -10.47 27.98 -11.20
N ILE A 183 -9.47 27.93 -10.31
CA ILE A 183 -9.49 27.13 -9.09
C ILE A 183 -10.54 27.71 -8.14
N LYS A 184 -11.36 26.83 -7.58
CA LYS A 184 -12.33 27.09 -6.53
C LYS A 184 -11.97 26.21 -5.34
N ALA A 185 -11.83 26.82 -4.18
CA ALA A 185 -11.74 26.13 -2.90
C ALA A 185 -13.12 26.18 -2.22
N GLU A 186 -13.64 25.05 -1.79
CA GLU A 186 -14.94 24.97 -1.11
C GLU A 186 -14.95 23.90 -0.02
N ILE A 187 -15.72 24.14 1.03
CA ILE A 187 -16.05 23.15 2.06
C ILE A 187 -17.44 22.60 1.72
N LYS A 188 -17.57 21.27 1.70
CA LYS A 188 -18.83 20.56 1.40
C LYS A 188 -19.35 19.88 2.66
N GLU A 189 -20.07 20.61 3.50
CA GLU A 189 -20.56 20.10 4.79
C GLU A 189 -21.63 19.00 4.66
N ASP A 190 -22.29 18.93 3.50
CA ASP A 190 -23.27 17.92 3.11
C ASP A 190 -22.62 16.56 2.83
N VAL A 191 -21.35 16.56 2.42
CA VAL A 191 -20.57 15.35 2.17
C VAL A 191 -19.97 14.87 3.49
N LYS A 192 -20.67 13.98 4.20
CA LYS A 192 -20.15 13.39 5.44
C LYS A 192 -18.96 12.47 5.12
N THR A 193 -17.78 12.85 5.60
CA THR A 193 -16.51 12.14 5.34
C THR A 193 -16.13 11.21 6.49
N PHE A 194 -16.33 11.63 7.74
CA PHE A 194 -15.94 10.85 8.91
C PHE A 194 -16.70 9.52 9.00
N GLY A 195 -15.96 8.40 9.01
CA GLY A 195 -16.49 7.04 9.00
C GLY A 195 -17.19 6.64 7.69
N ALA A 196 -17.04 7.41 6.61
CA ALA A 196 -17.70 7.12 5.35
C ALA A 196 -17.08 5.91 4.64
N ASN A 197 -17.87 5.29 3.76
CA ASN A 197 -17.39 4.21 2.91
C ASN A 197 -16.30 4.74 1.94
N ILE A 198 -15.16 4.07 1.91
CA ILE A 198 -13.99 4.50 1.11
C ILE A 198 -14.32 4.54 -0.39
N ILE A 199 -15.14 3.62 -0.89
CA ILE A 199 -15.56 3.59 -2.32
C ILE A 199 -16.47 4.78 -2.64
N ASP A 200 -17.36 5.14 -1.72
CA ASP A 200 -18.21 6.32 -1.88
C ASP A 200 -17.38 7.61 -1.84
N LEU A 201 -16.36 7.67 -0.98
CA LEU A 201 -15.41 8.79 -0.98
C LEU A 201 -14.65 8.89 -2.30
N PHE A 202 -14.14 7.77 -2.81
CA PHE A 202 -13.51 7.71 -4.14
C PHE A 202 -14.41 8.29 -5.24
N LYS A 203 -15.69 7.91 -5.24
CA LYS A 203 -16.65 8.38 -6.25
C LYS A 203 -17.05 9.84 -6.06
N ASN A 204 -17.44 10.22 -4.85
CA ASN A 204 -18.13 11.49 -4.59
C ASN A 204 -17.17 12.63 -4.25
N THR A 205 -15.98 12.31 -3.71
CA THR A 205 -15.05 13.32 -3.17
C THR A 205 -13.77 13.45 -3.99
N MET A 206 -13.31 12.35 -4.60
CA MET A 206 -12.11 12.35 -5.46
C MET A 206 -12.43 12.54 -6.95
N PHE A 207 -13.69 12.86 -7.30
CA PHE A 207 -14.14 13.16 -8.66
C PHE A 207 -13.86 12.05 -9.69
N LEU A 208 -13.87 10.79 -9.26
CA LEU A 208 -13.76 9.66 -10.18
C LEU A 208 -15.02 9.52 -11.03
N GLU A 209 -14.84 9.34 -12.34
CA GLU A 209 -15.94 9.08 -13.27
C GLU A 209 -16.56 7.69 -13.07
N SER A 210 -15.76 6.72 -12.63
CA SER A 210 -16.16 5.33 -12.44
C SER A 210 -15.27 4.63 -11.43
N THR A 211 -15.84 3.67 -10.70
CA THR A 211 -15.12 2.74 -9.82
C THR A 211 -14.61 1.50 -10.58
N PHE A 212 -14.97 1.37 -11.86
CA PHE A 212 -14.50 0.32 -12.74
C PHE A 212 -13.36 0.81 -13.62
N GLY A 213 -12.36 -0.05 -13.84
CA GLY A 213 -11.29 0.23 -14.78
C GLY A 213 -11.82 0.54 -16.17
N LYS A 214 -11.25 1.57 -16.82
CA LYS A 214 -11.67 2.00 -18.16
C LYS A 214 -11.56 0.87 -19.19
N PHE A 215 -10.48 0.10 -19.16
CA PHE A 215 -10.27 -1.04 -20.05
C PHE A 215 -11.36 -2.11 -19.89
N ALA A 216 -11.63 -2.53 -18.66
CA ALA A 216 -12.69 -3.50 -18.37
C ALA A 216 -14.07 -3.00 -18.83
N THR A 217 -14.35 -1.71 -18.58
CA THR A 217 -15.59 -1.05 -19.02
C THR A 217 -15.76 -1.13 -20.55
N GLU A 218 -14.71 -0.82 -21.31
CA GLU A 218 -14.77 -0.88 -22.77
C GLU A 218 -14.85 -2.32 -23.29
N LYS A 219 -14.22 -3.29 -22.62
CA LYS A 219 -14.37 -4.72 -22.94
C LYS A 219 -15.81 -5.20 -22.72
N ILE A 220 -16.42 -4.85 -21.59
CA ILE A 220 -17.82 -5.20 -21.29
C ILE A 220 -18.77 -4.60 -22.33
N LYS A 221 -18.61 -3.32 -22.68
CA LYS A 221 -19.39 -2.70 -23.77
C LYS A 221 -19.19 -3.41 -25.11
N GLY A 222 -17.96 -3.82 -25.41
CA GLY A 222 -17.66 -4.61 -26.60
C GLY A 222 -18.38 -5.96 -26.61
N ILE A 223 -18.45 -6.64 -25.47
CA ILE A 223 -19.21 -7.89 -25.32
C ILE A 223 -20.70 -7.66 -25.51
N VAL A 224 -21.28 -6.60 -24.93
CA VAL A 224 -22.69 -6.22 -25.15
C VAL A 224 -22.97 -6.07 -26.65
N HIS A 225 -22.13 -5.32 -27.37
CA HIS A 225 -22.29 -5.12 -28.82
C HIS A 225 -22.13 -6.41 -29.63
N LYS A 226 -21.22 -7.31 -29.21
CA LYS A 226 -21.05 -8.63 -29.83
C LYS A 226 -22.28 -9.50 -29.62
N ILE A 227 -22.81 -9.56 -28.40
CA ILE A 227 -24.06 -10.26 -28.09
C ILE A 227 -25.17 -9.69 -28.97
N GLU A 228 -25.33 -8.37 -29.04
CA GLU A 228 -26.36 -7.71 -29.86
C GLU A 228 -26.24 -7.95 -31.36
N LYS A 229 -25.02 -8.11 -31.90
CA LYS A 229 -24.80 -8.31 -33.34
C LYS A 229 -24.70 -9.75 -33.80
N ALA A 230 -24.31 -10.68 -32.93
CA ALA A 230 -24.10 -12.07 -33.32
C ALA A 230 -25.42 -12.73 -33.72
N GLU A 231 -25.40 -13.48 -34.82
CA GLU A 231 -26.53 -14.30 -35.26
C GLU A 231 -26.60 -15.62 -34.51
N LYS A 232 -25.44 -16.19 -34.15
CA LYS A 232 -25.32 -17.45 -33.41
C LYS A 232 -24.41 -17.28 -32.20
N TYR A 233 -24.76 -17.96 -31.12
CA TYR A 233 -23.96 -17.92 -29.91
C TYR A 233 -22.60 -18.59 -30.10
N SER A 234 -22.54 -19.70 -30.85
CA SER A 234 -21.31 -20.44 -31.17
C SER A 234 -20.15 -19.56 -31.65
N ASP A 235 -20.47 -18.50 -32.40
CA ASP A 235 -19.48 -17.64 -33.06
C ASP A 235 -18.77 -16.71 -32.07
N ILE A 236 -19.40 -16.45 -30.93
CA ILE A 236 -18.90 -15.54 -29.88
C ILE A 236 -18.69 -16.25 -28.53
N LYS A 237 -19.17 -17.49 -28.39
CA LYS A 237 -19.23 -18.29 -27.15
C LYS A 237 -17.92 -18.24 -26.36
N HIS A 238 -16.82 -18.63 -27.00
CA HIS A 238 -15.53 -18.76 -26.31
C HIS A 238 -15.04 -17.45 -25.67
N GLU A 239 -15.10 -16.34 -26.40
CA GLU A 239 -14.65 -15.04 -25.87
C GLU A 239 -15.62 -14.47 -24.84
N VAL A 240 -16.92 -14.59 -25.10
CA VAL A 240 -17.98 -14.04 -24.26
C VAL A 240 -18.03 -14.78 -22.92
N ASP A 241 -18.03 -16.11 -22.93
CA ASP A 241 -18.04 -16.93 -21.71
C ASP A 241 -16.80 -16.68 -20.86
N PHE A 242 -15.62 -16.58 -21.48
CA PHE A 242 -14.38 -16.27 -20.77
C PHE A 242 -14.47 -14.92 -20.06
N ILE A 243 -14.81 -13.84 -20.79
CA ILE A 243 -14.88 -12.51 -20.18
C ILE A 243 -15.96 -12.45 -19.10
N ILE A 244 -17.14 -13.05 -19.32
CA ILE A 244 -18.21 -13.10 -18.31
C ILE A 244 -17.78 -13.87 -17.05
N GLY A 245 -16.96 -14.92 -17.22
CA GLY A 245 -16.37 -15.69 -16.12
C GLY A 245 -15.40 -14.89 -15.27
N GLU A 246 -14.65 -13.97 -15.87
CA GLU A 246 -13.65 -13.12 -15.19
C GLU A 246 -14.24 -11.84 -14.57
N ILE A 247 -15.50 -11.48 -14.87
CA ILE A 247 -16.15 -10.30 -14.27
C ILE A 247 -16.43 -10.56 -12.78
N GLY A 248 -15.72 -9.85 -11.91
CA GLY A 248 -15.93 -9.94 -10.45
C GLY A 248 -17.27 -9.36 -9.95
N GLU A 249 -17.88 -8.43 -10.69
CA GLU A 249 -19.17 -7.83 -10.33
C GLU A 249 -20.34 -8.71 -10.80
N LYS A 250 -20.95 -9.43 -9.85
CA LYS A 250 -22.00 -10.43 -10.13
C LYS A 250 -23.21 -9.83 -10.84
N LEU A 251 -23.59 -8.59 -10.52
CA LEU A 251 -24.73 -7.94 -11.18
C LEU A 251 -24.49 -7.76 -12.68
N ILE A 252 -23.27 -7.39 -13.07
CA ILE A 252 -22.88 -7.23 -14.48
C ILE A 252 -22.82 -8.60 -15.16
N SER A 253 -22.13 -9.57 -14.55
CA SER A 253 -22.01 -10.94 -15.09
C SER A 253 -23.39 -11.58 -15.32
N ASN A 254 -24.28 -11.51 -14.33
CA ASN A 254 -25.64 -12.05 -14.43
C ASN A 254 -26.48 -11.34 -15.49
N LYS A 255 -26.32 -10.01 -15.62
CA LYS A 255 -27.03 -9.27 -16.66
C LYS A 255 -26.61 -9.70 -18.06
N LEU A 256 -25.31 -9.92 -18.30
CA LEU A 256 -24.80 -10.39 -19.59
C LEU A 256 -25.27 -11.82 -19.91
N LYS A 257 -25.28 -12.72 -18.92
CA LYS A 257 -25.83 -14.09 -19.09
C LYS A 257 -27.31 -14.04 -19.49
N SER A 258 -28.11 -13.23 -18.80
CA SER A 258 -29.52 -13.02 -19.15
C SER A 258 -29.71 -12.44 -20.55
N MET A 259 -28.80 -11.57 -21.02
CA MET A 259 -28.83 -11.07 -22.41
C MET A 259 -28.53 -12.16 -23.44
N ILE A 260 -27.65 -13.10 -23.12
CA ILE A 260 -27.34 -14.25 -23.97
C ILE A 260 -28.54 -15.20 -24.01
N GLU A 261 -29.06 -15.57 -22.83
CA GLU A 261 -30.23 -16.44 -22.69
C GLU A 261 -31.40 -15.88 -23.50
N SER A 262 -31.82 -14.64 -23.23
CA SER A 262 -32.94 -14.01 -23.93
C SER A 262 -32.76 -13.86 -25.44
N LYS A 263 -31.53 -13.61 -25.91
CA LYS A 263 -31.29 -13.43 -27.35
C LYS A 263 -31.21 -14.76 -28.10
N PHE A 264 -30.63 -15.78 -27.48
CA PHE A 264 -30.38 -17.07 -28.10
C PHE A 264 -31.32 -18.17 -27.57
N GLU A 265 -32.45 -17.77 -26.96
CA GLU A 265 -33.53 -18.60 -26.39
C GLU A 265 -34.36 -19.35 -27.44
N ASN A 266 -33.67 -20.00 -28.37
CA ASN A 266 -34.16 -21.17 -29.11
C ASN A 266 -33.05 -22.23 -29.32
N LYS A 267 -31.88 -22.13 -28.67
CA LYS A 267 -30.77 -23.11 -28.82
C LYS A 267 -29.98 -23.46 -27.56
N TYR A 268 -30.16 -22.72 -26.46
CA TYR A 268 -29.39 -22.94 -25.23
C TYR A 268 -29.79 -24.21 -24.47
N GLU A 269 -31.06 -24.65 -24.59
CA GLU A 269 -31.51 -25.95 -24.08
C GLU A 269 -31.09 -27.10 -25.01
N GLU A 270 -31.22 -26.93 -26.33
CA GLU A 270 -30.85 -27.97 -27.32
C GLU A 270 -29.35 -28.34 -27.27
N GLU A 271 -28.43 -27.37 -27.18
CA GLU A 271 -26.98 -27.68 -27.14
C GLU A 271 -26.55 -28.40 -25.85
N LYS A 272 -27.19 -28.06 -24.72
CA LYS A 272 -26.87 -28.65 -23.42
C LYS A 272 -27.41 -30.08 -23.31
N ASP A 273 -28.59 -30.32 -23.87
CA ASP A 273 -29.18 -31.63 -24.00
C ASP A 273 -28.39 -32.49 -25.00
N GLU A 274 -27.95 -31.93 -26.13
CA GLU A 274 -27.15 -32.67 -27.12
C GLU A 274 -25.80 -33.13 -26.54
N GLU A 275 -25.10 -32.29 -25.78
CA GLU A 275 -23.84 -32.66 -25.12
C GLU A 275 -24.06 -33.74 -24.04
N TYR A 276 -25.16 -33.64 -23.28
CA TYR A 276 -25.56 -34.65 -22.30
C TYR A 276 -25.86 -36.01 -22.96
N TYR A 277 -26.63 -36.02 -24.05
CA TYR A 277 -26.96 -37.23 -24.79
C TYR A 277 -25.74 -37.83 -25.51
N ARG A 278 -24.83 -37.02 -26.05
CA ARG A 278 -23.57 -37.49 -26.63
C ARG A 278 -22.70 -38.24 -25.62
N LYS A 279 -22.49 -37.68 -24.42
CA LYS A 279 -21.74 -38.37 -23.35
C LYS A 279 -22.38 -39.69 -22.94
N LYS A 280 -23.72 -39.74 -22.86
CA LYS A 280 -24.44 -40.99 -22.57
C LYS A 280 -24.26 -42.03 -23.68
N ILE A 281 -24.28 -41.65 -24.94
CA ILE A 281 -24.07 -42.56 -26.07
C ILE A 281 -22.66 -43.17 -26.01
N GLU A 282 -21.62 -42.36 -25.78
CA GLU A 282 -20.25 -42.85 -25.60
C GLU A 282 -20.13 -43.84 -24.44
N GLU A 283 -20.77 -43.54 -23.30
CA GLU A 283 -20.79 -44.43 -22.14
C GLU A 283 -21.48 -45.77 -22.44
N TYR A 284 -22.59 -45.76 -23.17
CA TYR A 284 -23.30 -46.98 -23.55
C TYR A 284 -22.55 -47.79 -24.61
N GLN A 285 -21.89 -47.15 -25.58
CA GLN A 285 -21.03 -47.83 -26.56
C GLN A 285 -19.86 -48.54 -25.88
N ALA A 286 -19.19 -47.89 -24.94
CA ALA A 286 -18.10 -48.50 -24.16
C ALA A 286 -18.59 -49.69 -23.29
N LYS A 287 -19.83 -49.65 -22.80
CA LYS A 287 -20.44 -50.79 -22.07
C LYS A 287 -20.76 -51.96 -23.00
N LEU A 288 -21.25 -51.70 -24.21
CA LEU A 288 -21.51 -52.74 -25.22
C LEU A 288 -20.23 -53.45 -25.67
N GLU A 289 -19.14 -52.71 -25.90
CA GLU A 289 -17.83 -53.31 -26.22
C GLU A 289 -17.33 -54.24 -25.11
N LYS A 290 -17.49 -53.82 -23.85
CA LYS A 290 -17.13 -54.65 -22.67
C LYS A 290 -17.98 -55.90 -22.53
N LEU A 291 -19.24 -55.87 -22.96
CA LEU A 291 -20.14 -57.03 -22.96
C LEU A 291 -19.83 -58.00 -24.10
N GLY A 292 -19.59 -57.50 -25.32
CA GLY A 292 -19.19 -58.32 -26.46
C GLY A 292 -17.86 -59.05 -26.23
N ASN A 293 -16.90 -58.39 -25.58
CA ASN A 293 -15.62 -59.02 -25.19
C ASN A 293 -15.78 -60.10 -24.11
N LYS A 294 -16.83 -60.04 -23.28
CA LYS A 294 -17.15 -61.09 -22.29
C LYS A 294 -17.86 -62.30 -22.91
N GLU A 295 -18.63 -62.12 -23.98
CA GLU A 295 -19.26 -63.22 -24.71
C GLU A 295 -18.24 -63.99 -25.57
N ASN A 296 -17.29 -63.29 -26.22
CA ASN A 296 -16.22 -63.92 -26.98
C ASN A 296 -15.26 -64.76 -26.10
N ASN A 297 -15.03 -64.34 -24.84
CA ASN A 297 -14.21 -65.10 -23.88
C ASN A 297 -14.94 -66.26 -23.18
N LYS A 298 -16.26 -66.44 -23.41
CA LYS A 298 -17.01 -67.60 -22.90
C LYS A 298 -17.17 -68.73 -23.93
N ASN A 299 -16.87 -68.45 -25.20
CA ASN A 299 -17.00 -69.39 -26.32
C ASN A 299 -15.62 -69.83 -26.89
N SER A 300 -14.53 -69.65 -26.14
CA SER A 300 -13.21 -70.26 -26.42
C SER A 300 -12.86 -71.28 -25.34
#